data_AF-A0A202DT01-F1
#
_entry.id   AF-A0A202DT01-F1
#
_cell.length_a   1.000
_cell.length_b   1.000
_cell.length_c   1.000
_cell.angle_alpha   90.00
_cell.angle_beta   90.00
_cell.angle_gamma   90.00
#
_symmetry.space_group_name_H-M   'P 1'
#
loop_
_entity.id
_entity.type
_entity.pdbx_description
1 polymer ?
#
loop_
_entity_poly.entity_id
_entity_poly.type
_entity_poly.pdbx_seq_one_letter_code
_entity_poly.pdbx_strand_id
1 'polypeptide(L)' 'PLGSKHDNSYYADLEAELLEKINRIGIGPQGFGGRCTALAVHIEVYPCHIASFPVAVNMQCHVARHSEVII' A
#
# COMPACT_ATOMS: atom_id res chain seq x y z
N PRO A 1 -6.59 5.13 -2.46
CA PRO A 1 -6.94 5.75 -1.16
C PRO A 1 -7.42 4.68 -0.18
N LEU A 2 -7.42 4.95 1.13
CA LEU A 2 -7.92 3.98 2.10
C LEU A 2 -9.37 3.57 1.75
N GLY A 3 -9.60 2.27 1.59
CA GLY A 3 -10.89 1.72 1.16
C GLY A 3 -11.06 1.49 -0.35
N SER A 4 -10.17 2.03 -1.18
CA SER A 4 -10.10 1.68 -2.60
C SER A 4 -9.19 0.46 -2.82
N LYS A 5 -9.29 -0.13 -4.01
CA LYS A 5 -8.40 -1.18 -4.51
C LYS A 5 -7.97 -0.84 -5.93
N HIS A 6 -6.94 -1.50 -6.42
CA HIS A 6 -6.54 -1.38 -7.82
C HIS A 6 -7.62 -1.90 -8.78
N ASP A 7 -7.78 -1.27 -9.95
CA ASP A 7 -8.81 -1.63 -10.94
C ASP A 7 -8.54 -2.99 -11.61
N ASN A 8 -7.27 -3.30 -11.86
CA ASN A 8 -6.85 -4.61 -12.34
C ASN A 8 -6.79 -5.61 -11.19
N SER A 9 -7.54 -6.71 -11.31
CA SER A 9 -7.69 -7.75 -10.29
C SER A 9 -6.37 -8.38 -9.84
N TYR A 10 -5.41 -8.55 -10.75
CA TYR A 10 -4.11 -9.12 -10.41
C TYR A 10 -3.39 -8.29 -9.34
N TYR A 11 -3.37 -6.97 -9.51
CA TYR A 11 -2.73 -6.07 -8.55
C TYR A 11 -3.58 -5.89 -7.28
N ALA A 12 -4.91 -5.93 -7.38
CA ALA A 12 -5.78 -5.89 -6.20
C ALA A 12 -5.57 -7.11 -5.29
N ASP A 13 -5.37 -8.30 -5.88
CA ASP A 13 -5.04 -9.51 -5.14
C ASP A 13 -3.65 -9.41 -4.50
N LEU A 14 -2.68 -8.86 -5.23
CA LEU A 14 -1.33 -8.63 -4.72
C LEU A 14 -1.29 -7.59 -3.58
N GLU A 15 -2.10 -6.52 -3.66
CA GLU A 15 -2.30 -5.56 -2.57
C GLU A 15 -2.79 -6.27 -1.30
N ALA A 16 -3.77 -7.16 -1.43
CA ALA A 16 -4.32 -7.92 -0.31
C ALA A 16 -3.29 -8.90 0.28
N GLU A 17 -2.57 -9.64 -0.56
CA GLU A 17 -1.52 -10.55 -0.15
C GLU A 17 -0.39 -9.82 0.61
N LEU A 18 0.07 -8.68 0.08
CA LEU A 18 1.09 -7.87 0.72
C LEU A 18 0.62 -7.31 2.06
N LEU A 19 -0.63 -6.84 2.14
CA LEU A 19 -1.20 -6.35 3.39
C LEU A 19 -1.23 -7.43 4.48
N GLU A 20 -1.61 -8.67 4.12
CA GLU A 20 -1.56 -9.80 5.06
C GLU A 20 -0.12 -10.07 5.51
N LYS A 21 0.82 -10.17 4.56
CA LYS A 21 2.24 -10.43 4.85
C LYS A 21 2.84 -9.36 5.77
N ILE A 22 2.59 -8.08 5.49
CA ILE A 22 3.10 -6.95 6.28
C ILE A 22 2.57 -7.00 7.72
N ASN A 23 1.28 -7.28 7.89
CA ASN A 23 0.67 -7.37 9.20
C ASN A 23 1.12 -8.62 9.99
N ARG A 24 1.49 -9.70 9.29
CA ARG A 24 2.09 -10.91 9.89
C ARG A 24 3.50 -10.71 10.43
N ILE A 25 4.24 -9.67 10.02
CA ILE A 25 5.59 -9.38 10.55
C ILE A 25 5.54 -9.07 12.06
N GLY A 26 4.40 -8.60 12.57
CA GLY A 26 4.21 -8.36 14.00
C GLY A 26 4.85 -7.08 14.53
N ILE A 27 5.32 -6.18 13.64
CA ILE A 27 5.87 -4.86 14.01
C ILE A 27 4.82 -4.02 14.74
N GLY A 28 3.58 -4.05 14.25
CA GLY A 28 2.46 -3.33 14.85
C GLY A 28 2.58 -1.80 14.80
N PRO A 29 1.64 -1.09 15.44
CA PRO A 29 1.59 0.37 15.39
C PRO A 29 2.84 0.99 16.03
N GLN A 30 3.50 1.90 15.32
CA GLN A 30 4.72 2.59 15.78
C GLN A 30 5.90 1.67 16.18
N GLY A 31 5.85 0.38 15.83
CA GLY A 31 6.90 -0.58 16.17
C GLY A 31 6.83 -1.18 17.58
N PHE A 32 5.73 -0.98 18.31
CA PHE A 32 5.56 -1.54 19.66
C PHE A 32 5.05 -2.99 19.69
N GLY A 33 5.05 -3.66 18.54
CA GLY A 33 4.44 -4.96 18.37
C GLY A 33 2.93 -4.88 18.13
N GLY A 34 2.35 -5.96 17.62
CA GLY A 34 0.91 -6.10 17.48
C GLY A 34 0.48 -6.70 16.15
N ARG A 35 -0.83 -6.61 15.87
CA ARG A 35 -1.46 -7.29 14.72
C ARG A 35 -1.56 -6.45 13.44
N CYS A 36 -1.44 -5.12 13.56
CA CYS A 36 -1.68 -4.21 12.45
C CYS A 36 -0.55 -3.19 12.34
N THR A 37 0.29 -3.38 11.33
CA THR A 37 1.37 -2.49 10.92
C THR A 37 0.89 -1.52 9.84
N ALA A 38 0.09 -2.01 8.88
CA ALA A 38 -0.45 -1.24 7.78
C ALA A 38 -1.98 -1.41 7.67
N LEU A 39 -2.66 -0.33 7.27
CA LEU A 39 -4.11 -0.30 7.05
C LEU A 39 -4.50 -0.68 5.62
N ALA A 40 -3.67 -0.33 4.65
CA ALA A 40 -3.83 -0.67 3.24
C ALA A 40 -2.47 -0.66 2.54
N VAL A 41 -2.40 -1.37 1.41
CA VAL A 41 -1.30 -1.33 0.46
C VAL A 41 -1.90 -0.92 -0.87
N HIS A 42 -1.23 -0.02 -1.58
CA HIS A 42 -1.61 0.37 -2.92
C HIS A 42 -0.45 0.17 -3.88
N ILE A 43 -0.72 -0.43 -5.03
CA ILE A 43 0.28 -0.71 -6.07
C ILE A 43 -0.03 0.15 -7.28
N GLU A 44 0.97 0.92 -7.71
CA GLU A 44 0.91 1.68 -8.95
C GLU A 44 1.92 1.06 -9.93
N VAL A 45 1.48 0.81 -11.16
CA VAL A 45 2.32 0.16 -12.18
C VAL A 45 2.44 1.01 -13.44
N TYR A 46 3.65 1.06 -13.98
CA TYR A 46 3.97 1.80 -15.19
C TYR A 46 4.92 1.00 -16.08
N PRO A 47 4.84 1.13 -17.42
CA PRO A 47 5.81 0.52 -18.33
C PRO A 47 7.24 0.97 -18.01
N CYS A 48 8.20 0.05 -18.12
CA CYS A 48 9.62 0.36 -17.97
C CYS A 48 10.43 -0.26 -19.11
N HIS A 49 11.64 0.26 -19.32
CA HIS A 49 12.58 -0.29 -20.30
C HIS A 49 13.02 -1.70 -19.89
N ILE A 50 13.21 -2.65 -20.81
CA ILE A 50 13.56 -4.04 -20.47
C ILE A 50 14.84 -4.18 -19.63
N ALA A 51 15.78 -3.26 -19.81
CA ALA A 51 17.04 -3.22 -19.04
C ALA A 51 16.92 -2.47 -17.69
N SER A 52 15.73 -2.07 -17.26
CA SER A 52 15.54 -1.28 -16.03
C SER A 52 14.22 -1.62 -15.35
N PHE A 53 14.26 -1.84 -14.03
CA PHE A 53 13.07 -2.11 -13.23
C PHE A 53 13.03 -1.18 -12.01
N PRO A 54 12.56 0.08 -12.19
CA PRO A 54 12.47 1.03 -11.09
C PRO A 54 11.34 0.63 -10.14
N VAL A 55 11.63 0.63 -8.85
CA VAL A 55 10.65 0.33 -7.79
C VAL A 55 10.77 1.40 -6.71
N ALA A 56 9.64 1.92 -6.26
CA ALA A 56 9.57 2.86 -5.15
C ALA A 56 8.57 2.35 -4.11
N VAL A 57 8.89 2.55 -2.84
CA VAL A 57 7.99 2.28 -1.72
C VAL A 57 7.77 3.58 -0.97
N ASN A 58 6.52 3.96 -0.78
CA ASN A 58 6.12 5.12 -0.01
C ASN A 58 5.27 4.66 1.18
N MET A 59 5.44 5.30 2.33
CA MET A 59 4.65 5.06 3.53
C MET A 59 3.95 6.35 3.97
N GLN A 60 2.63 6.28 4.09
CA GLN A 60 1.84 7.35 4.65
C GLN A 60 1.71 7.18 6.17
N CYS A 61 1.92 8.26 6.91
CA CYS A 61 1.83 8.23 8.37
C CYS A 61 0.38 8.24 8.87
N HIS A 62 0.23 8.17 10.20
CA HIS A 62 -1.06 8.27 10.89
C HIS A 62 -1.87 9.53 10.53
N VAL A 63 -1.21 10.63 10.20
CA VAL A 63 -1.85 11.92 9.89
C VAL A 63 -2.21 12.00 8.40
N ALA A 64 -3.04 11.04 7.97
CA ALA A 64 -3.53 10.87 6.59
C ALA A 64 -4.57 11.93 6.22
N ARG A 65 -4.14 13.13 5.82
CA ARG A 65 -5.03 14.26 5.50
C ARG A 65 -5.18 14.44 4.00
N HIS A 66 -6.40 14.22 3.48
CA HIS A 66 -6.74 14.40 2.07
C HIS A 66 -8.10 15.10 1.97
N SER A 67 -8.26 15.97 0.97
CA SER A 67 -9.52 16.63 0.64
C SER A 67 -9.61 16.78 -0.87
N GLU A 68 -10.81 16.57 -1.41
CA GLU A 68 -11.12 16.73 -2.83
C GLU A 68 -12.38 17.60 -2.95
N VAL A 69 -12.42 18.45 -3.98
CA VAL A 69 -13.58 19.30 -4.29
C VAL A 69 -13.82 19.29 -5.79
N ILE A 70 -15.08 19.15 -6.19
CA ILE A 70 -15.53 19.28 -7.57
C ILE A 70 -16.21 20.65 -7.68
N ILE A 71 -15.73 21.49 -8.59
CA ILE A 71 -16.22 22.86 -8.84
C ILE A 71 -17.21 22.83 -10.00
#